data_AF-A0A6U4WBK8-F1
#
_entry.id   AF-A0A6U4WBK8-F1
#
_cell.length_a   1.000
_cell.length_b   1.000
_cell.length_c   1.000
_cell.angle_alpha   90.00
_cell.angle_beta   90.00
_cell.angle_gamma   90.00
#
_symmetry.space_group_name_H-M   'P 1'
#
loop_
_entity.id
_entity.type
_entity.pdbx_description
1 polymer ?
#
loop_
_entity_poly.entity_id
_entity_poly.type
_entity_poly.pdbx_seq_one_letter_code
_entity_poly.pdbx_strand_id
1 'polypeptide(L)'
;MAAAAMAGKQAKKRHDAQLKIKENEMYLTTLMKDFDKSADGRLDKSELGDLLQQVNKGVRPTEEEITWVFNVADSSEGPEDNTISMSELKVAITSWKTYMDNKPAIDSVFEKYDQDKTGKLEFHDLKNMLKDLNDGHEPQDNEVWEVMQKATGKGTNGQAFDYSETSAEGVGRMEVLYAITVWYAQEDQKQSEVTMSSSCCVVS
;
A
#
# COMPACT_ATOMS: atom_id res chain seq x y z
N MET A 1 1.83 -26.59 37.19
CA MET A 1 0.83 -26.91 36.15
C MET A 1 0.69 -25.83 35.06
N ALA A 2 0.76 -24.52 35.37
CA ALA A 2 0.60 -23.45 34.38
C ALA A 2 1.66 -23.44 33.24
N ALA A 3 2.93 -23.72 33.54
CA ALA A 3 4.00 -23.72 32.53
C ALA A 3 3.85 -24.84 31.48
N ALA A 4 3.43 -26.04 31.88
CA ALA A 4 3.18 -27.16 30.95
C ALA A 4 1.96 -26.89 30.05
N ALA A 5 0.90 -26.28 30.59
CA ALA A 5 -0.26 -25.86 29.81
C ALA A 5 0.09 -24.74 28.81
N MET A 6 0.96 -23.79 29.17
CA MET A 6 1.46 -22.76 28.26
C MET A 6 2.38 -23.34 27.17
N ALA A 7 3.27 -24.28 27.52
CA ALA A 7 4.13 -24.96 26.55
C ALA A 7 3.31 -25.76 25.52
N GLY A 8 2.26 -26.46 25.96
CA GLY A 8 1.32 -27.17 25.07
C GLY A 8 0.53 -26.22 24.14
N LYS A 9 0.05 -25.08 24.66
CA LYS A 9 -0.62 -24.05 23.84
C LYS A 9 0.32 -23.44 22.80
N GLN A 10 1.56 -23.15 23.17
CA GLN A 10 2.56 -22.62 22.25
C GLN A 10 2.98 -23.65 21.18
N ALA A 11 3.12 -24.92 21.55
CA ALA A 11 3.41 -25.99 20.60
C ALA A 11 2.29 -26.17 19.56
N LYS A 12 1.02 -26.16 20.01
CA LYS A 12 -0.14 -26.20 19.11
C LYS A 12 -0.16 -25.00 18.17
N LYS A 13 0.03 -23.77 18.69
CA LYS A 13 0.08 -22.56 17.86
C LYS A 13 1.16 -22.63 16.77
N ARG A 14 2.35 -23.16 17.09
CA ARG A 14 3.43 -23.34 16.10
C ARG A 14 3.06 -24.36 15.02
N HIS A 15 2.47 -25.48 15.41
CA HIS A 15 2.01 -26.50 14.48
C HIS A 15 0.92 -25.97 13.54
N ASP A 16 -0.08 -25.29 14.08
CA ASP A 16 -1.17 -24.70 13.28
C ASP A 16 -0.65 -23.64 12.31
N ALA A 17 0.34 -22.84 12.73
CA ALA A 17 1.01 -21.88 11.86
C ALA A 17 1.79 -22.56 10.72
N GLN A 18 2.50 -23.68 11.00
CA GLN A 18 3.21 -24.45 9.98
C GLN A 18 2.26 -25.08 8.95
N LEU A 19 1.12 -25.61 9.40
CA LEU A 19 0.09 -26.12 8.50
C LEU A 19 -0.41 -25.02 7.56
N LYS A 20 -0.72 -23.84 8.11
CA LYS A 20 -1.19 -22.70 7.32
C LYS A 20 -0.15 -22.20 6.31
N ILE A 21 1.14 -22.20 6.68
CA ILE A 21 2.23 -21.85 5.75
C ILE A 21 2.25 -22.85 4.59
N LYS A 22 2.23 -24.15 4.88
CA LYS A 22 2.25 -25.20 3.86
C LYS A 22 1.03 -25.17 2.95
N GLU A 23 -0.16 -24.95 3.51
CA GLU A 23 -1.39 -24.77 2.73
C GLU A 23 -1.28 -23.56 1.79
N ASN A 24 -0.72 -22.45 2.27
CA ASN A 24 -0.51 -21.27 1.47
C ASN A 24 0.53 -21.51 0.36
N GLU A 25 1.64 -22.19 0.64
CA GLU A 25 2.63 -22.57 -0.37
C GLU A 25 2.04 -23.47 -1.47
N MET A 26 1.24 -24.47 -1.08
CA MET A 26 0.54 -25.34 -2.03
C MET A 26 -0.46 -24.56 -2.88
N TYR A 27 -1.19 -23.63 -2.27
CA TYR A 27 -2.12 -22.76 -2.98
C TYR A 27 -1.40 -21.88 -4.01
N LEU A 28 -0.31 -21.21 -3.64
CA LEU A 28 0.50 -20.39 -4.55
C LEU A 28 1.09 -21.23 -5.69
N THR A 29 1.60 -22.42 -5.37
CA THR A 29 2.15 -23.35 -6.37
C THR A 29 1.09 -23.78 -7.38
N THR A 30 -0.14 -24.04 -6.90
CA THR A 30 -1.27 -24.41 -7.76
C THR A 30 -1.64 -23.26 -8.69
N LEU A 31 -1.77 -22.04 -8.14
CA LEU A 31 -2.06 -20.85 -8.95
C LEU A 31 -0.99 -20.59 -10.01
N MET A 32 0.29 -20.66 -9.65
CA MET A 32 1.37 -20.48 -10.62
C MET A 32 1.22 -21.45 -11.79
N LYS A 33 1.03 -22.74 -11.49
CA LYS A 33 0.87 -23.77 -12.50
C LYS A 33 -0.37 -23.59 -13.38
N ASP A 34 -1.47 -23.12 -12.81
CA ASP A 34 -2.73 -22.96 -13.54
C ASP A 34 -2.71 -21.77 -14.50
N PHE A 35 -1.87 -20.76 -14.22
CA PHE A 35 -1.83 -19.50 -14.97
C PHE A 35 -0.58 -19.26 -15.80
N ASP A 36 0.54 -19.93 -15.49
CA ASP A 36 1.74 -19.95 -16.33
C ASP A 36 1.46 -20.79 -17.59
N LYS A 37 0.84 -20.14 -18.58
CA LYS A 37 0.48 -20.75 -19.87
C LYS A 37 1.71 -20.92 -20.74
N SER A 38 2.70 -20.06 -20.55
CA SER A 38 3.99 -20.13 -21.24
C SER A 38 4.85 -21.33 -20.79
N ALA A 39 4.59 -21.84 -19.58
CA ALA A 39 5.32 -22.90 -18.89
C ALA A 39 6.81 -22.56 -18.64
N ASP A 40 7.13 -21.28 -18.42
CA ASP A 40 8.48 -20.80 -18.13
C ASP A 40 8.78 -20.67 -16.62
N GLY A 41 7.79 -20.96 -15.78
CA GLY A 41 7.87 -20.90 -14.31
C GLY A 41 7.61 -19.50 -13.74
N ARG A 42 7.17 -18.55 -14.56
CA ARG A 42 6.93 -17.14 -14.22
C ARG A 42 5.58 -16.71 -14.80
N LEU A 43 5.08 -15.54 -14.38
CA LEU A 43 3.88 -14.95 -14.95
C LEU A 43 4.20 -13.62 -15.64
N ASP A 44 3.73 -13.47 -16.86
CA ASP A 44 3.68 -12.15 -17.50
C ASP A 44 2.49 -11.32 -17.00
N LYS A 45 2.36 -10.07 -17.47
CA LYS A 45 1.26 -9.17 -17.09
C LYS A 45 -0.12 -9.72 -17.45
N SER A 46 -0.25 -10.39 -18.59
CA SER A 46 -1.53 -10.96 -19.04
C SER A 46 -1.94 -12.14 -18.17
N GLU A 47 -1.00 -13.04 -17.88
CA GLU A 47 -1.21 -14.21 -17.00
C GLU A 47 -1.52 -13.77 -15.57
N LEU A 48 -0.81 -12.75 -15.06
CA LEU A 48 -1.13 -12.13 -13.78
C LEU A 48 -2.55 -11.56 -13.79
N GLY A 49 -2.96 -10.84 -14.83
CA GLY A 49 -4.32 -10.27 -14.93
C GLY A 49 -5.42 -11.33 -14.82
N ASP A 50 -5.27 -12.45 -15.53
CA ASP A 50 -6.19 -13.58 -15.45
C ASP A 50 -6.21 -14.21 -14.04
N LEU A 51 -5.05 -14.34 -13.41
CA LEU A 51 -4.93 -14.84 -12.04
C LEU A 51 -5.64 -13.93 -11.04
N LEU A 52 -5.39 -12.62 -11.11
CA LEU A 52 -5.98 -11.61 -10.23
C LEU A 52 -7.51 -11.58 -10.37
N GLN A 53 -8.03 -11.81 -11.58
CA GLN A 53 -9.46 -11.98 -11.82
C GLN A 53 -10.01 -13.22 -11.10
N GLN A 54 -9.35 -14.38 -11.21
CA GLN A 54 -9.84 -15.61 -10.56
C GLN A 54 -9.84 -15.48 -9.03
N VAL A 55 -8.77 -14.95 -8.43
CA VAL A 55 -8.70 -14.79 -6.97
C VAL A 55 -9.70 -13.77 -6.44
N ASN A 56 -10.22 -12.89 -7.30
CA ASN A 56 -11.24 -11.89 -6.98
C ASN A 56 -12.64 -12.27 -7.49
N LYS A 57 -12.98 -13.58 -7.44
CA LYS A 57 -14.32 -14.11 -7.79
C LYS A 57 -14.80 -13.72 -9.20
N GLY A 58 -13.88 -13.52 -10.13
CA GLY A 58 -14.17 -13.24 -11.53
C GLY A 58 -14.27 -11.76 -11.90
N VAL A 59 -14.08 -10.82 -10.96
CA VAL A 59 -14.03 -9.38 -11.29
C VAL A 59 -12.68 -9.07 -11.92
N ARG A 60 -12.69 -8.68 -13.20
CA ARG A 60 -11.48 -8.37 -13.96
C ARG A 60 -10.85 -7.06 -13.47
N PRO A 61 -9.58 -7.06 -13.05
CA PRO A 61 -8.86 -5.82 -12.76
C PRO A 61 -8.65 -4.98 -14.03
N THR A 62 -8.53 -3.68 -13.86
CA THR A 62 -8.12 -2.74 -14.90
C THR A 62 -6.63 -2.89 -15.22
N GLU A 63 -6.20 -2.45 -16.40
CA GLU A 63 -4.77 -2.50 -16.79
C GLU A 63 -3.86 -1.69 -15.85
N GLU A 64 -4.39 -0.62 -15.27
CA GLU A 64 -3.70 0.18 -14.25
C GLU A 64 -3.51 -0.61 -12.94
N GLU A 65 -4.56 -1.29 -12.46
CA GLU A 65 -4.49 -2.17 -11.29
C GLU A 65 -3.53 -3.34 -11.51
N ILE A 66 -3.57 -3.97 -12.70
CA ILE A 66 -2.65 -5.06 -13.06
C ILE A 66 -1.21 -4.54 -13.05
N THR A 67 -0.97 -3.41 -13.71
CA THR A 67 0.37 -2.80 -13.77
C THR A 67 0.89 -2.43 -12.39
N TRP A 68 0.04 -1.90 -11.52
CA TRP A 68 0.42 -1.60 -10.14
C TRP A 68 0.80 -2.87 -9.36
N VAL A 69 -0.06 -3.90 -9.35
CA VAL A 69 0.24 -5.17 -8.65
C VAL A 69 1.52 -5.79 -9.19
N PHE A 70 1.69 -5.76 -10.51
CA PHE A 70 2.87 -6.27 -11.20
C PHE A 70 4.14 -5.57 -10.73
N ASN A 71 4.17 -4.23 -10.80
CA ASN A 71 5.36 -3.45 -10.42
C ASN A 71 5.71 -3.64 -8.95
N VAL A 72 4.70 -3.66 -8.06
CA VAL A 72 4.92 -3.89 -6.62
C VAL A 72 5.52 -5.27 -6.35
N ALA A 73 5.14 -6.28 -7.13
CA ALA A 73 5.62 -7.64 -6.96
C ALA A 73 7.01 -7.86 -7.58
N ASP A 74 7.23 -7.42 -8.83
CA ASP A 74 8.53 -7.53 -9.55
C ASP A 74 9.66 -6.76 -8.85
N SER A 75 9.33 -5.69 -8.11
CA SER A 75 10.32 -4.95 -7.31
C SER A 75 10.48 -5.47 -5.87
N SER A 76 9.82 -6.58 -5.50
CA SER A 76 9.74 -7.00 -4.10
C SER A 76 10.87 -7.93 -3.66
N GLU A 77 11.34 -8.80 -4.55
CA GLU A 77 12.38 -9.78 -4.24
C GLU A 77 13.13 -10.19 -5.50
N GLY A 78 14.45 -9.97 -5.51
CA GLY A 78 15.29 -10.30 -6.67
C GLY A 78 15.44 -9.13 -7.65
N PRO A 79 16.01 -9.38 -8.84
CA PRO A 79 16.10 -8.37 -9.88
C PRO A 79 14.74 -8.17 -10.55
N GLU A 80 14.38 -6.92 -10.81
CA GLU A 80 13.24 -6.59 -11.70
C GLU A 80 13.51 -7.17 -13.08
N ASP A 81 12.78 -8.24 -13.43
CA ASP A 81 12.97 -8.98 -14.67
C ASP A 81 11.74 -8.95 -15.57
N ASN A 82 10.76 -8.09 -15.24
CA ASN A 82 9.49 -7.94 -15.95
C ASN A 82 8.73 -9.27 -16.05
N THR A 83 8.80 -10.08 -15.00
CA THR A 83 7.95 -11.27 -14.81
C THR A 83 7.67 -11.46 -13.32
N ILE A 84 6.67 -12.27 -12.98
CA ILE A 84 6.39 -12.61 -11.58
C ILE A 84 6.83 -14.04 -11.30
N SER A 85 7.87 -14.20 -10.50
CA SER A 85 8.35 -15.48 -9.98
C SER A 85 7.47 -16.02 -8.84
N MET A 86 7.74 -17.25 -8.41
CA MET A 86 7.03 -17.87 -7.28
C MET A 86 7.15 -17.08 -5.97
N SER A 87 8.32 -16.49 -5.71
CA SER A 87 8.58 -15.64 -4.54
C SER A 87 7.73 -14.37 -4.57
N GLU A 88 7.65 -13.74 -5.74
CA GLU A 88 6.94 -12.46 -5.95
C GLU A 88 5.42 -12.64 -6.03
N LEU A 89 4.94 -13.80 -6.48
CA LEU A 89 3.51 -14.12 -6.58
C LEU A 89 2.77 -13.94 -5.24
N LYS A 90 3.45 -14.25 -4.13
CA LYS A 90 2.88 -14.03 -2.80
C LYS A 90 2.63 -12.54 -2.54
N VAL A 91 3.57 -11.68 -2.93
CA VAL A 91 3.45 -10.22 -2.80
C VAL A 91 2.33 -9.72 -3.70
N ALA A 92 2.28 -10.16 -4.97
CA ALA A 92 1.22 -9.79 -5.91
C ALA A 92 -0.19 -10.06 -5.34
N ILE A 93 -0.43 -11.30 -4.86
CA ILE A 93 -1.74 -11.70 -4.32
C ILE A 93 -2.05 -10.95 -3.02
N THR A 94 -1.05 -10.71 -2.18
CA THR A 94 -1.26 -10.01 -0.89
C THR A 94 -1.59 -8.53 -1.13
N SER A 95 -0.86 -7.86 -2.02
CA SER A 95 -1.10 -6.47 -2.43
C SER A 95 -2.49 -6.33 -3.05
N TRP A 96 -2.87 -7.23 -3.95
CA TRP A 96 -4.19 -7.21 -4.58
C TRP A 96 -5.33 -7.39 -3.58
N LYS A 97 -5.23 -8.38 -2.67
CA LYS A 97 -6.23 -8.59 -1.62
C LYS A 97 -6.36 -7.38 -0.71
N THR A 98 -5.23 -6.83 -0.28
CA THR A 98 -5.20 -5.63 0.57
C THR A 98 -5.86 -4.44 -0.13
N TYR A 99 -5.59 -4.23 -1.42
CA TYR A 99 -6.26 -3.21 -2.20
C TYR A 99 -7.78 -3.44 -2.26
N MET A 100 -8.20 -4.65 -2.62
CA MET A 100 -9.63 -5.00 -2.73
C MET A 100 -10.39 -4.85 -1.41
N ASP A 101 -9.79 -5.23 -0.28
CA ASP A 101 -10.39 -5.08 1.05
C ASP A 101 -10.62 -3.61 1.41
N ASN A 102 -9.74 -2.72 0.94
CA ASN A 102 -9.84 -1.27 1.18
C ASN A 102 -10.55 -0.51 0.05
N LYS A 103 -10.85 -1.15 -1.08
CA LYS A 103 -11.41 -0.52 -2.27
C LYS A 103 -12.69 0.28 -1.97
N PRO A 104 -13.66 -0.19 -1.16
CA PRO A 104 -14.83 0.61 -0.83
C PRO A 104 -14.52 1.92 -0.09
N ALA A 105 -13.53 1.90 0.81
CA ALA A 105 -13.08 3.09 1.53
C ALA A 105 -12.35 4.05 0.58
N ILE A 106 -11.47 3.53 -0.28
CA ILE A 106 -10.79 4.30 -1.33
C ILE A 106 -11.83 4.94 -2.27
N ASP A 107 -12.83 4.18 -2.71
CA ASP A 107 -13.90 4.68 -3.58
C ASP A 107 -14.64 5.84 -2.92
N SER A 108 -14.93 5.75 -1.63
CA SER A 108 -15.60 6.82 -0.85
C SER A 108 -14.74 8.08 -0.74
N VAL A 109 -13.42 7.94 -0.61
CA VAL A 109 -12.47 9.07 -0.57
C VAL A 109 -12.48 9.79 -1.92
N PHE A 110 -12.33 9.07 -3.02
CA PHE A 110 -12.31 9.69 -4.36
C PHE A 110 -13.66 10.29 -4.73
N GLU A 111 -14.79 9.66 -4.40
CA GLU A 111 -16.11 10.26 -4.62
C GLU A 111 -16.28 11.60 -3.89
N LYS A 112 -15.67 11.73 -2.71
CA LYS A 112 -15.76 12.94 -1.89
C LYS A 112 -14.84 14.07 -2.38
N TYR A 113 -13.60 13.75 -2.73
CA TYR A 113 -12.57 14.77 -2.97
C TYR A 113 -12.17 14.94 -4.43
N ASP A 114 -12.19 13.89 -5.28
CA ASP A 114 -11.85 13.97 -6.73
C ASP A 114 -13.07 14.47 -7.52
N GLN A 115 -13.42 15.75 -7.37
CA GLN A 115 -14.68 16.31 -7.87
C GLN A 115 -14.74 16.41 -9.40
N ASP A 116 -13.61 16.72 -10.03
CA ASP A 116 -13.46 16.78 -11.48
C ASP A 116 -13.20 15.41 -12.11
N LYS A 117 -13.07 14.36 -11.28
CA LYS A 117 -12.97 12.96 -11.66
C LYS A 117 -11.75 12.69 -12.54
N THR A 118 -10.62 13.29 -12.19
CA THR A 118 -9.34 13.00 -12.84
C THR A 118 -8.89 11.57 -12.60
N GLY A 119 -9.40 10.91 -11.55
CA GLY A 119 -8.92 9.63 -11.05
C GLY A 119 -7.74 9.76 -10.10
N LYS A 120 -7.33 10.99 -9.77
CA LYS A 120 -6.23 11.35 -8.88
C LYS A 120 -6.70 12.44 -7.92
N LEU A 121 -6.14 12.48 -6.71
CA LEU A 121 -6.30 13.62 -5.81
C LEU A 121 -5.21 14.63 -6.14
N GLU A 122 -5.58 15.71 -6.81
CA GLU A 122 -4.68 16.82 -7.04
C GLU A 122 -4.36 17.53 -5.72
N PHE A 123 -3.43 18.49 -5.74
CA PHE A 123 -2.96 19.14 -4.52
C PHE A 123 -4.11 19.71 -3.68
N HIS A 124 -5.08 20.36 -4.33
CA HIS A 124 -6.22 20.95 -3.67
C HIS A 124 -7.17 19.90 -3.08
N ASP A 125 -7.39 18.78 -3.77
CA ASP A 125 -8.21 17.67 -3.28
C ASP A 125 -7.56 16.98 -2.08
N LEU A 126 -6.26 16.71 -2.18
CA LEU A 126 -5.49 16.13 -1.09
C LEU A 126 -5.50 17.06 0.13
N LYS A 127 -5.31 18.37 -0.07
CA LYS A 127 -5.36 19.36 1.01
C LYS A 127 -6.71 19.34 1.74
N ASN A 128 -7.81 19.30 0.99
CA ASN A 128 -9.15 19.20 1.55
C ASN A 128 -9.36 17.89 2.32
N MET A 129 -8.84 16.77 1.80
CA MET A 129 -8.88 15.49 2.51
C MET A 129 -8.11 15.55 3.83
N LEU A 130 -6.88 16.07 3.82
CA LEU A 130 -6.04 16.16 5.01
C LEU A 130 -6.63 17.10 6.07
N LYS A 131 -7.26 18.20 5.64
CA LYS A 131 -8.02 19.08 6.52
C LYS A 131 -9.14 18.35 7.26
N ASP A 132 -9.91 17.53 6.54
CA ASP A 132 -11.00 16.76 7.15
C ASP A 132 -10.49 15.67 8.10
N LEU A 133 -9.31 15.09 7.81
CA LEU A 133 -8.61 14.18 8.74
C LEU A 133 -8.04 14.89 9.96
N ASN A 134 -7.90 16.21 9.90
CA ASN A 134 -7.35 17.08 10.95
C ASN A 134 -8.43 17.91 11.65
N ASP A 135 -9.63 17.34 11.84
CA ASP A 135 -10.78 17.99 12.49
C ASP A 135 -11.15 19.38 11.91
N GLY A 136 -10.87 19.59 10.62
CA GLY A 136 -11.13 20.85 9.92
C GLY A 136 -9.99 21.87 9.99
N HIS A 137 -8.88 21.55 10.66
CA HIS A 137 -7.69 22.40 10.71
C HIS A 137 -6.91 22.33 9.41
N GLU A 138 -6.73 23.49 8.77
CA GLU A 138 -6.07 23.61 7.48
C GLU A 138 -4.58 23.20 7.57
N PRO A 139 -4.13 22.16 6.84
CA PRO A 139 -2.72 21.79 6.79
C PRO A 139 -1.91 22.82 5.99
N GLN A 140 -0.62 22.95 6.30
CA GLN A 140 0.27 23.84 5.56
C GLN A 140 0.62 23.25 4.18
N ASP A 141 0.84 24.11 3.19
CA ASP A 141 1.07 23.66 1.81
C ASP A 141 2.29 22.74 1.68
N ASN A 142 3.35 23.00 2.45
CA ASN A 142 4.54 22.15 2.49
C ASN A 142 4.25 20.76 3.07
N GLU A 143 3.34 20.64 4.04
CA GLU A 143 2.97 19.36 4.65
C GLU A 143 2.17 18.52 3.66
N VAL A 144 1.19 19.13 2.98
CA VAL A 144 0.41 18.49 1.91
C VAL A 144 1.35 18.00 0.81
N TRP A 145 2.32 18.82 0.43
CA TRP A 145 3.29 18.48 -0.60
C TRP A 145 4.17 17.29 -0.18
N GLU A 146 4.69 17.28 1.05
CA GLU A 146 5.46 16.16 1.57
C GLU A 146 4.67 14.85 1.58
N VAL A 147 3.39 14.91 1.97
CA VAL A 147 2.50 13.75 1.92
C VAL A 147 2.35 13.24 0.48
N MET A 148 2.05 14.13 -0.46
CA MET A 148 1.87 13.80 -1.88
C MET A 148 3.14 13.14 -2.47
N GLN A 149 4.31 13.71 -2.22
CA GLN A 149 5.58 13.22 -2.75
C GLN A 149 5.97 11.86 -2.20
N LYS A 150 5.78 11.66 -0.88
CA LYS A 150 6.01 10.35 -0.26
C LYS A 150 5.03 9.32 -0.81
N ALA A 151 3.76 9.69 -0.95
CA ALA A 151 2.70 8.80 -1.42
C ALA A 151 2.95 8.28 -2.85
N THR A 152 3.39 9.16 -3.75
CA THR A 152 3.61 8.86 -5.18
C THR A 152 4.96 8.20 -5.47
N GLY A 153 5.84 8.04 -4.46
CA GLY A 153 7.18 7.47 -4.63
C GLY A 153 8.13 8.33 -5.48
N LYS A 154 7.70 9.49 -5.97
CA LYS A 154 8.53 10.44 -6.72
C LYS A 154 9.26 11.38 -5.76
N GLY A 155 10.13 10.82 -4.94
CA GLY A 155 11.05 11.61 -4.12
C GLY A 155 12.00 12.41 -5.01
N THR A 156 12.12 13.72 -4.78
CA THR A 156 13.27 14.47 -5.33
C THR A 156 14.51 13.96 -4.60
N ASN A 157 15.58 13.66 -5.33
CA ASN A 157 16.87 13.20 -4.79
C ASN A 157 17.60 14.32 -4.03
N GLY A 158 16.95 14.96 -3.05
CA GLY A 158 17.48 16.11 -2.31
C GLY A 158 17.55 17.41 -3.13
N GLN A 159 16.88 17.50 -4.29
CA GLN A 159 16.79 18.77 -5.02
C GLN A 159 15.82 19.74 -4.31
N ALA A 160 16.27 20.99 -4.17
CA ALA A 160 15.48 22.08 -3.60
C ALA A 160 14.20 22.27 -4.42
N PHE A 161 13.10 22.48 -3.70
CA PHE A 161 11.76 22.50 -4.23
C PHE A 161 11.48 23.75 -5.08
N ASP A 162 11.03 23.57 -6.32
CA ASP A 162 10.51 24.62 -7.19
C ASP A 162 8.98 24.57 -7.19
N TYR A 163 8.35 25.56 -6.56
CA TYR A 163 6.88 25.75 -6.50
C TYR A 163 6.23 25.97 -7.89
N SER A 164 7.03 26.17 -8.95
CA SER A 164 6.52 26.44 -10.30
C SER A 164 6.40 25.18 -11.19
N GLU A 165 6.95 24.04 -10.79
CA GLU A 165 6.71 22.76 -11.47
C GLU A 165 5.42 22.11 -10.95
N THR A 166 4.30 22.69 -11.35
CA THR A 166 2.91 22.29 -11.10
C THR A 166 2.49 20.95 -11.73
N SER A 167 3.39 19.98 -11.86
CA SER A 167 3.06 18.64 -12.36
C SER A 167 3.45 17.54 -11.38
N ALA A 168 3.32 17.77 -10.07
CA ALA A 168 3.13 16.63 -9.19
C ALA A 168 1.84 15.94 -9.65
N GLU A 169 2.02 14.79 -10.30
CA GLU A 169 0.92 13.90 -10.64
C GLU A 169 0.17 13.60 -9.34
N GLY A 170 -1.13 13.92 -9.28
CA GLY A 170 -1.93 13.77 -8.06
C GLY A 170 -1.90 12.34 -7.49
N VAL A 171 -2.31 12.19 -6.23
CA VAL A 171 -2.31 10.91 -5.51
C VAL A 171 -3.37 9.99 -6.10
N GLY A 172 -2.93 8.88 -6.69
CA GLY A 172 -3.81 7.87 -7.27
C GLY A 172 -4.47 6.96 -6.23
N ARG A 173 -5.41 6.13 -6.69
CA ARG A 173 -6.19 5.21 -5.82
C ARG A 173 -5.30 4.25 -5.02
N MET A 174 -4.16 3.85 -5.58
CA MET A 174 -3.23 2.91 -4.94
C MET A 174 -2.31 3.59 -3.90
N GLU A 175 -2.21 4.92 -3.97
CA GLU A 175 -1.27 5.72 -3.18
C GLU A 175 -1.98 6.38 -1.98
N VAL A 176 -3.31 6.55 -2.04
CA VAL A 176 -4.09 7.30 -1.04
C VAL A 176 -3.99 6.73 0.38
N LEU A 177 -3.93 5.41 0.54
CA LEU A 177 -3.76 4.80 1.86
C LEU A 177 -2.37 5.10 2.44
N TYR A 178 -1.35 5.14 1.58
CA TYR A 178 -0.01 5.50 2.00
C TYR A 178 0.08 7.00 2.31
N ALA A 179 -0.60 7.87 1.54
CA ALA A 179 -0.74 9.29 1.86
C ALA A 179 -1.34 9.51 3.26
N ILE A 180 -2.43 8.81 3.60
CA ILE A 180 -3.06 8.87 4.93
C ILE A 180 -2.09 8.37 6.02
N THR A 181 -1.36 7.29 5.74
CA THR A 181 -0.36 6.74 6.67
C THR A 181 0.77 7.73 6.94
N VAL A 182 1.28 8.38 5.89
CA VAL A 182 2.33 9.41 5.99
C VAL A 182 1.83 10.61 6.79
N TRP A 183 0.60 11.05 6.55
CA TRP A 183 -0.03 12.15 7.29
C TRP A 183 -0.06 11.87 8.80
N TYR A 184 -0.61 10.73 9.22
CA TYR A 184 -0.65 10.40 10.65
C TYR A 184 0.74 10.24 11.26
N ALA A 185 1.71 9.69 10.52
CA ALA A 185 3.08 9.61 10.99
C ALA A 185 3.72 11.01 11.20
N GLN A 186 3.40 12.00 10.37
CA GLN A 186 3.85 13.39 10.54
C GLN A 186 3.16 14.06 11.75
N GLU A 187 1.85 13.87 11.92
CA GLU A 187 1.11 14.43 13.06
C GLU A 187 1.60 13.87 14.41
N ASP A 188 1.85 12.56 14.48
CA ASP A 188 2.41 11.91 15.67
C ASP A 188 3.80 12.48 16.03
N GLN A 189 4.65 12.74 15.02
CA GLN A 189 5.97 13.36 15.23
C GLN A 189 5.84 14.77 15.81
N LYS A 190 4.96 15.62 15.27
CA LYS A 190 4.72 16.98 15.78
C LYS A 190 4.24 16.97 17.23
N GLN A 191 3.29 16.10 17.56
CA GLN A 191 2.79 15.98 18.93
C GLN A 191 3.90 15.53 19.90
N SER A 192 4.77 14.63 19.45
CA SER A 192 5.92 14.18 20.26
C SER A 192 6.94 15.31 20.51
N GLU A 193 7.23 16.14 19.50
CA GLU A 193 8.16 17.27 19.61
C GLU A 193 7.63 18.37 20.54
N VAL A 194 6.33 18.69 20.42
CA VAL A 194 5.66 19.67 21.31
C VAL A 194 5.70 19.19 22.77
N THR A 195 5.45 17.90 22.99
CA THR A 195 5.48 17.31 24.34
C THR A 195 6.88 17.33 24.94
N MET A 196 7.90 16.98 24.16
CA MET A 196 9.31 17.02 24.58
C MET A 196 9.79 18.46 24.85
N SER A 197 9.43 19.42 23.98
CA SER A 197 9.77 20.82 24.14
C SER A 197 9.13 21.43 25.40
N SER A 198 7.84 21.14 25.63
CA SER A 198 7.11 21.62 26.81
C SER A 198 7.65 21.04 28.12
N SER A 199 8.11 19.79 28.10
CA SER A 199 8.67 19.13 29.29
C SER A 199 10.07 19.65 29.68
N CYS A 200 10.83 20.22 28.74
CA CYS A 200 12.13 20.84 29.01
C CYS A 200 12.01 22.24 29.66
N CYS A 201 10.86 22.92 29.56
CA CYS A 201 10.68 24.27 30.11
C CYS A 201 10.19 24.31 31.57
N VAL A 202 9.87 23.16 32.20
CA VAL A 202 9.31 23.09 33.57
C VAL A 202 10.39 22.79 34.63
N VAL A 203 11.63 22.52 34.22
CA VAL A 203 12.77 22.34 35.13
C VAL A 203 13.76 23.49 34.92
N SER A 204 13.50 24.64 35.54
CA SER A 204 14.44 25.77 35.67
C SER A 204 14.17 26.54 36.95
#